data_AF-A0A078M749-F1
#
_entry.id   AF-A0A078M749-F1
#
_cell.length_a   1.000
_cell.length_b   1.000
_cell.length_c   1.000
_cell.angle_alpha   90.00
_cell.angle_beta   90.00
_cell.angle_gamma   90.00
#
_symmetry.space_group_name_H-M   'P 1'
#
loop_
_entity.id
_entity.type
_entity.pdbx_description
1 polymer ?
#
loop_
_entity_poly.entity_id
_entity_poly.type
_entity_poly.pdbx_seq_one_letter_code
_entity_poly.pdbx_strand_id
1 'polypeptide(L)' 'MWVVTVFEQNTYRMFEYQTKAEATVCLQGLTNTAMLSYTK' A
#
# COMPACT_ATOMS: atom_id res chain seq x y z
N MET A 1 -2.94 9.17 7.69
CA MET A 1 -2.74 7.71 7.59
C MET A 1 -2.28 7.38 6.18
N TRP A 2 -1.36 6.44 6.03
CA TRP A 2 -0.88 5.99 4.72
C TRP A 2 -1.51 4.66 4.38
N VAL A 3 -2.05 4.52 3.18
CA VAL A 3 -2.73 3.30 2.73
C VAL A 3 -2.00 2.75 1.52
N VAL A 4 -1.55 1.51 1.60
CA VAL A 4 -1.04 0.76 0.45
C VAL A 4 -2.15 -0.16 -0.04
N THR A 5 -2.62 0.07 -1.26
CA THR A 5 -3.60 -0.80 -1.92
C THR A 5 -2.87 -1.68 -2.92
N VAL A 6 -2.93 -2.99 -2.74
CA VAL A 6 -2.37 -3.99 -3.65
C VAL A 6 -3.49 -4.55 -4.50
N PHE A 7 -3.34 -4.45 -5.82
CA PHE A 7 -4.29 -5.00 -6.77
C PHE A 7 -3.88 -6.41 -7.17
N GLU A 8 -4.78 -7.35 -6.99
CA GLU A 8 -4.66 -8.74 -7.43
C GLU A 8 -5.74 -9.02 -8.49
N GLN A 9 -5.62 -10.13 -9.21
CA GLN A 9 -6.40 -10.41 -10.42
C GLN A 9 -7.92 -10.25 -10.27
N ASN A 10 -8.47 -10.53 -9.08
CA ASN A 10 -9.91 -10.44 -8.78
C ASN A 10 -10.20 -9.78 -7.42
N THR A 11 -9.20 -9.20 -6.77
CA THR A 11 -9.36 -8.63 -5.42
C THR A 11 -8.37 -7.51 -5.18
N TYR A 12 -8.59 -6.75 -4.12
CA TYR A 12 -7.63 -5.77 -3.64
C TYR A 12 -7.43 -5.96 -2.14
N ARG A 13 -6.21 -5.69 -1.69
CA ARG A 13 -5.86 -5.70 -0.27
C ARG A 13 -5.37 -4.32 0.12
N MET A 14 -5.87 -3.81 1.23
CA MET A 14 -5.49 -2.51 1.76
C MET A 14 -4.72 -2.69 3.06
N PHE A 15 -3.60 -1.99 3.17
CA PHE A 15 -2.76 -1.98 4.36
C PHE A 15 -2.61 -0.55 4.84
N GLU A 16 -2.92 -0.33 6.11
CA GLU A 16 -2.86 0.98 6.75
C GLU A 16 -1.59 1.12 7.58
N TYR A 17 -0.93 2.25 7.44
CA TYR A 17 0.32 2.60 8.10
C TYR A 17 0.21 3.98 8.72
N GLN A 18 0.87 4.16 9.86
CA GLN A 18 0.92 5.45 10.54
C GLN A 18 1.88 6.39 9.84
N THR A 19 3.02 5.86 9.39
CA THR A 19 4.08 6.67 8.77
C THR A 19 4.24 6.37 7.28
N LYS A 20 4.72 7.38 6.54
CA LYS A 20 5.06 7.23 5.12
C LYS A 20 6.17 6.19 4.93
N ALA A 21 7.12 6.17 5.85
CA ALA A 21 8.30 5.32 5.78
C ALA A 21 7.92 3.84 5.77
N GLU A 22 7.07 3.42 6.71
CA GLU A 22 6.56 2.03 6.77
C GLU A 22 5.81 1.65 5.49
N ALA A 23 4.92 2.52 5.02
CA ALA A 23 4.17 2.28 3.79
C ALA A 23 5.08 2.16 2.56
N THR A 24 6.16 2.94 2.51
CA THR A 24 7.13 2.93 1.40
C THR A 24 7.96 1.65 1.40
N VAL A 25 8.39 1.18 2.58
CA VAL A 25 9.12 -0.09 2.71
C VAL A 25 8.24 -1.27 2.28
N CYS A 26 6.96 -1.26 2.65
CA CYS A 26 6.01 -2.26 2.16
C CYS A 26 5.89 -2.21 0.63
N LEU A 27 5.71 -1.02 0.05
CA LEU A 27 5.59 -0.85 -1.39
C LEU A 27 6.80 -1.38 -2.17
N GLN A 28 8.02 -1.19 -1.65
CA GLN A 28 9.25 -1.69 -2.28
C GLN A 28 9.33 -3.22 -2.32
N GLY A 29 8.67 -3.91 -1.38
CA GLY A 29 8.60 -5.38 -1.33
C GLY A 29 7.51 -5.99 -2.20
N LEU A 30 6.64 -5.17 -2.80
CA LEU A 30 5.53 -5.64 -3.61
C LEU A 30 5.94 -5.69 -5.09
N THR A 31 5.82 -6.87 -5.69
CA THR A 31 6.01 -7.09 -7.14
C THR A 31 4.73 -6.86 -7.95
N ASN A 32 3.58 -6.85 -7.29
CA ASN A 32 2.28 -6.63 -7.92
C ASN A 32 2.00 -5.14 -8.09
N THR A 33 1.03 -4.81 -8.96
CA THR A 33 0.53 -3.44 -9.09
C THR A 33 -0.03 -2.97 -7.75
N ALA A 34 0.60 -1.98 -7.16
CA ALA A 34 0.20 -1.40 -5.89
C ALA A 34 0.18 0.13 -5.96
N MET A 35 -0.72 0.73 -5.19
CA MET A 35 -0.92 2.17 -5.11
C MET A 35 -0.71 2.63 -3.66
N LEU A 36 0.11 3.66 -3.49
CA LEU A 36 0.28 4.35 -2.22
C LEU A 36 -0.63 5.58 -2.18
N SER A 37 -1.47 5.64 -1.15
CA SER A 37 -2.40 6.75 -0.91
C SER A 37 -2.16 7.36 0.47
N TYR A 38 -2.43 8.65 0.59
CA TYR A 38 -2.40 9.37 1.86
C TYR A 38 -3.81 9.84 2.19
N THR A 39 -4.37 9.30 3.27
CA THR A 39 -5.66 9.71 3.81
C THR A 39 -5.44 10.65 5.00
N LYS A 40 -6.08 11.81 4.95
CA LYS A 40 -6.00 12.85 5.99
C LYS A 40 -7.21 12.78 6.91
#